data_AF-A0A8J7MH01-F1
#
_entry.id   AF-A0A8J7MH01-F1
#
_cell.length_a   1.000
_cell.length_b   1.000
_cell.length_c   1.000
_cell.angle_alpha   90.00
_cell.angle_beta   90.00
_cell.angle_gamma   90.00
#
_symmetry.space_group_name_H-M   'P 1'
#
loop_
_entity.id
_entity.type
_entity.pdbx_description
1 polymer ?
#
loop_
_entity_poly.entity_id
_entity_poly.type
_entity_poly.pdbx_seq_one_letter_code
_entity_poly.pdbx_strand_id
1 'polypeptide(L)'
;IRAQSKFIGGAVVFVLTGAIIMGTLLWFAMYYRNNNIAKELANAELLISQDSLNNVNNSLGIKFEELRIKDSIHESLTERIGNDQEIIKMTNKELQDALNELNVLNRKLAESKRRVEEERDGLKTDKRALTERLRTQISDQDAIIKKTLSVVEKSQKLSQRARTILDSREQPTDAQYKEAFQLARRAWEMSEWNSQAMDVLNLINNNKIETTSSGFLSKNRPRTTYTFDQIENIIKKVDQKYKYGKLSLTEENRLLRSGR
;
A
#
# COMPACT_ATOMS: atom_id res chain seq x y z
N ILE A 1 135.34 -10.47 -103.79
CA ILE A 1 133.97 -11.01 -103.58
C ILE A 1 133.45 -10.50 -102.23
N ARG A 2 132.93 -9.28 -102.19
CA ARG A 2 132.36 -8.58 -101.01
C ARG A 2 131.35 -7.56 -101.53
N ALA A 3 130.05 -7.88 -101.57
CA ALA A 3 128.96 -6.88 -101.79
C ALA A 3 127.50 -7.42 -101.69
N GLN A 4 127.22 -8.72 -101.55
CA GLN A 4 125.83 -9.23 -101.62
C GLN A 4 125.19 -9.73 -100.31
N SER A 5 125.89 -9.73 -99.16
CA SER A 5 125.34 -10.26 -97.90
C SER A 5 124.65 -9.25 -96.97
N LYS A 6 124.68 -7.94 -97.29
CA LYS A 6 124.13 -6.88 -96.40
C LYS A 6 122.70 -6.43 -96.73
N PHE A 7 122.14 -6.81 -97.88
CA PHE A 7 120.81 -6.34 -98.31
C PHE A 7 119.65 -7.23 -97.79
N ILE A 8 119.88 -8.54 -97.63
CA ILE A 8 118.86 -9.48 -97.14
C ILE A 8 118.66 -9.36 -95.62
N GLY A 9 119.71 -9.02 -94.87
CA GLY A 9 119.61 -8.78 -93.42
C GLY A 9 118.79 -7.54 -93.05
N GLY A 10 118.84 -6.48 -93.85
CA GLY A 10 118.10 -5.23 -93.58
C GLY A 10 116.59 -5.33 -93.79
N ALA A 11 116.15 -6.06 -94.82
CA ALA A 11 114.73 -6.24 -95.12
C ALA A 11 114.01 -7.13 -94.10
N VAL A 12 114.67 -8.19 -93.61
CA VAL A 12 114.13 -9.09 -92.58
C VAL A 12 113.91 -8.36 -91.26
N VAL A 13 114.86 -7.49 -90.87
CA VAL A 13 114.72 -6.67 -89.65
C VAL A 13 113.54 -5.70 -89.77
N PHE A 14 113.33 -5.07 -90.94
CA PHE A 14 112.23 -4.12 -91.13
C PHE A 14 110.84 -4.79 -91.03
N VAL A 15 110.67 -5.98 -91.62
CA VAL A 15 109.40 -6.75 -91.54
C VAL A 15 109.13 -7.23 -90.12
N LEU A 16 110.15 -7.72 -89.40
CA LEU A 16 110.02 -8.11 -87.99
C LEU A 16 109.64 -6.93 -87.10
N THR A 17 110.26 -5.77 -87.32
CA THR A 17 109.96 -4.56 -86.54
C THR A 17 108.54 -4.06 -86.82
N GLY A 18 108.10 -4.08 -88.08
CA GLY A 18 106.73 -3.74 -88.45
C GLY A 18 105.68 -4.68 -87.87
N ALA A 19 105.96 -5.99 -87.83
CA ALA A 19 105.08 -6.99 -87.23
C ALA A 19 104.95 -6.82 -85.71
N ILE A 20 106.05 -6.48 -85.02
CA ILE A 20 106.03 -6.19 -83.58
C ILE A 20 105.19 -4.95 -83.30
N ILE A 21 105.36 -3.86 -84.07
CA ILE A 21 104.58 -2.64 -83.91
C ILE A 21 103.09 -2.91 -84.12
N MET A 22 102.72 -3.62 -85.19
CA MET A 22 101.31 -3.99 -85.43
C MET A 22 100.74 -4.91 -84.36
N GLY A 23 101.53 -5.87 -83.86
CA GLY A 23 101.14 -6.72 -82.74
C GLY A 23 100.86 -5.91 -81.47
N THR A 24 101.72 -4.94 -81.14
CA THR A 24 101.51 -4.06 -79.99
C THR A 24 100.30 -3.14 -80.15
N LEU A 25 100.05 -2.61 -81.35
CA LEU A 25 98.87 -1.78 -81.63
C LEU A 25 97.57 -2.59 -81.56
N LEU A 26 97.55 -3.82 -82.09
CA LEU A 26 96.41 -4.73 -81.98
C LEU A 26 96.13 -5.12 -80.53
N TRP A 27 97.18 -5.43 -79.77
CA TRP A 27 97.05 -5.72 -78.33
C TRP A 27 96.51 -4.52 -77.57
N PHE A 28 97.02 -3.31 -77.83
CA PHE A 28 96.58 -2.09 -77.18
C PHE A 28 95.11 -1.75 -77.52
N ALA A 29 94.71 -1.92 -78.78
CA ALA A 29 93.32 -1.73 -79.21
C ALA A 29 92.37 -2.75 -78.56
N MET A 30 92.77 -4.03 -78.48
CA MET A 30 91.99 -5.06 -77.79
C MET A 30 91.93 -4.80 -76.28
N TYR A 31 93.03 -4.37 -75.66
CA TYR A 31 93.10 -4.06 -74.23
C TYR A 31 92.15 -2.91 -73.86
N TYR A 32 92.15 -1.81 -74.62
CA TYR A 32 91.23 -0.69 -74.40
C TYR A 32 89.78 -1.06 -74.66
N ARG A 33 89.50 -1.85 -75.70
CA ARG A 33 88.14 -2.33 -75.99
C ARG A 33 87.61 -3.22 -74.87
N ASN A 34 88.41 -4.16 -74.36
CA ASN A 34 88.02 -5.01 -73.24
C ASN A 34 87.82 -4.20 -71.95
N ASN A 35 88.68 -3.21 -71.68
CA ASN A 35 88.51 -2.33 -70.52
C ASN A 35 87.25 -1.46 -70.63
N ASN A 36 86.90 -0.97 -71.82
CA ASN A 36 85.65 -0.22 -72.01
C ASN A 36 84.43 -1.13 -71.85
N ILE A 37 84.44 -2.34 -72.40
CA ILE A 37 83.36 -3.34 -72.20
C ILE A 37 83.23 -3.69 -70.71
N ALA A 38 84.34 -3.87 -70.01
CA ALA A 38 84.33 -4.14 -68.56
C ALA A 38 83.77 -2.96 -67.75
N LYS A 39 84.10 -1.72 -68.13
CA LYS A 39 83.54 -0.51 -67.49
C LYS A 39 82.05 -0.34 -67.80
N GLU A 40 81.60 -0.63 -69.01
CA GLU A 40 80.18 -0.61 -69.38
C GLU A 40 79.39 -1.68 -68.62
N LEU A 41 79.93 -2.90 -68.48
CA LEU A 41 79.36 -3.96 -67.65
C LEU A 41 79.27 -3.54 -66.18
N ALA A 42 80.35 -2.98 -65.61
CA ALA A 42 80.35 -2.50 -64.24
C ALA A 42 79.36 -1.36 -64.01
N ASN A 43 79.22 -0.42 -64.96
CA ASN A 43 78.23 0.65 -64.89
C ASN A 43 76.79 0.13 -65.02
N ALA A 44 76.55 -0.86 -65.88
CA ALA A 44 75.25 -1.51 -65.99
C ALA A 44 74.88 -2.27 -64.71
N GLU A 45 75.85 -2.95 -64.10
CA GLU A 45 75.67 -3.66 -62.83
C GLU A 45 75.44 -2.68 -61.66
N LEU A 46 76.11 -1.52 -61.68
CA LEU A 46 75.85 -0.44 -60.72
C LEU A 46 74.45 0.16 -60.88
N LEU A 47 73.98 0.39 -62.11
CA LEU A 47 72.62 0.87 -62.37
C LEU A 47 71.56 -0.14 -61.90
N ILE A 48 71.74 -1.43 -62.21
CA ILE A 48 70.84 -2.50 -61.74
C ILE A 48 70.85 -2.60 -60.21
N SER A 49 72.02 -2.46 -59.58
CA SER A 49 72.15 -2.45 -58.13
C SER A 49 71.48 -1.22 -57.50
N GLN A 50 71.58 -0.06 -58.14
CA GLN A 50 70.93 1.17 -57.69
C GLN A 50 69.41 1.09 -57.82
N ASP A 51 68.89 0.53 -58.92
CA ASP A 51 67.46 0.27 -59.09
C ASP A 51 66.96 -0.77 -58.09
N SER A 52 67.75 -1.81 -57.81
CA SER A 52 67.44 -2.81 -56.78
C SER A 52 67.38 -2.18 -55.39
N LEU A 53 68.35 -1.34 -55.01
CA LEU A 53 68.37 -0.63 -53.74
C LEU A 53 67.20 0.35 -53.62
N ASN A 54 66.85 1.07 -54.68
CA ASN A 54 65.70 1.96 -54.69
C ASN A 54 64.37 1.21 -54.51
N ASN A 55 64.22 0.05 -55.16
CA ASN A 55 63.04 -0.80 -55.00
C ASN A 55 62.95 -1.40 -53.58
N VAL A 56 64.07 -1.82 -53.00
CA VAL A 56 64.12 -2.29 -51.60
C VAL A 56 63.77 -1.15 -50.65
N ASN A 57 64.31 0.05 -50.86
CA ASN A 57 64.02 1.23 -50.03
C ASN A 57 62.53 1.61 -50.08
N ASN A 58 61.93 1.63 -51.27
CA ASN A 58 60.49 1.89 -51.43
C ASN A 58 59.64 0.80 -50.78
N SER A 59 60.01 -0.48 -50.92
CA SER A 59 59.31 -1.59 -50.27
C SER A 59 59.41 -1.53 -48.75
N LEU A 60 60.57 -1.18 -48.21
CA LEU A 60 60.77 -0.96 -46.78
C LEU A 60 59.94 0.23 -46.29
N GLY A 61 59.89 1.35 -47.04
CA GLY A 61 59.06 2.50 -46.71
C GLY A 61 57.57 2.15 -46.60
N ILE A 62 57.04 1.36 -47.54
CA ILE A 62 55.66 0.86 -47.49
C ILE A 62 55.44 -0.02 -46.26
N LYS A 63 56.36 -0.96 -45.98
CA LYS A 63 56.25 -1.84 -44.80
C LYS A 63 56.32 -1.08 -43.48
N PHE A 64 57.15 -0.05 -43.38
CA PHE A 64 57.21 0.81 -42.18
C PHE A 64 55.92 1.60 -41.99
N GLU A 65 55.32 2.11 -43.06
CA GLU A 65 54.04 2.80 -42.99
C GLU A 65 52.89 1.85 -42.61
N GLU A 66 52.88 0.62 -43.17
CA GLU A 66 51.92 -0.42 -42.77
C GLU A 66 52.07 -0.79 -41.29
N LEU A 67 53.30 -0.92 -40.77
CA LEU A 67 53.53 -1.15 -39.34
C LEU A 67 53.03 0.01 -38.48
N ARG A 68 53.27 1.26 -38.90
CA ARG A 68 52.77 2.44 -38.18
C ARG A 68 51.25 2.50 -38.14
N ILE A 69 50.58 2.23 -39.25
CA ILE A 69 49.11 2.18 -39.31
C ILE A 69 48.59 1.07 -38.39
N LYS A 70 49.22 -0.10 -38.41
CA LYS A 70 48.85 -1.21 -37.54
C LYS A 70 49.00 -0.85 -36.06
N ASP A 71 50.09 -0.20 -35.67
CA ASP A 71 50.31 0.22 -34.29
C ASP A 71 49.28 1.27 -33.85
N SER A 72 48.96 2.24 -34.71
CA SER A 72 47.91 3.25 -34.45
C SER A 72 46.51 2.62 -34.30
N ILE A 73 46.17 1.65 -35.16
CA ILE A 73 44.92 0.89 -35.03
C ILE A 73 44.92 0.09 -33.73
N HIS A 74 46.06 -0.51 -33.36
CA HIS A 74 46.14 -1.34 -32.17
C HIS A 74 46.02 -0.51 -30.89
N GLU A 75 46.65 0.67 -30.84
CA GLU A 75 46.54 1.62 -29.73
C GLU A 75 45.09 2.10 -29.56
N SER A 76 44.45 2.55 -30.65
CA SER A 76 43.05 2.98 -30.62
C SER A 76 42.09 1.87 -30.22
N LEU A 77 42.33 0.63 -30.68
CA LEU A 77 41.51 -0.51 -30.30
C LEU A 77 41.68 -0.87 -28.82
N THR A 78 42.91 -0.79 -28.30
CA THR A 78 43.20 -1.08 -26.89
C THR A 78 42.55 -0.04 -25.98
N GLU A 79 42.60 1.24 -26.35
CA GLU A 79 41.92 2.33 -25.62
C GLU A 79 40.40 2.15 -25.62
N ARG A 80 39.79 1.86 -26.78
CA ARG A 80 38.35 1.58 -26.88
C ARG A 80 37.92 0.39 -26.05
N ILE A 81 38.64 -0.73 -26.14
CA ILE A 81 38.34 -1.92 -25.34
C ILE A 81 38.45 -1.61 -23.84
N GLY A 82 39.46 -0.83 -23.43
CA GLY A 82 39.61 -0.38 -22.04
C GLY A 82 38.41 0.44 -21.56
N ASN A 83 38.01 1.44 -22.35
CA ASN A 83 36.84 2.29 -22.05
C ASN A 83 35.55 1.48 -22.00
N ASP A 84 35.32 0.58 -22.98
CA ASP A 84 34.13 -0.27 -23.01
C ASP A 84 34.08 -1.20 -21.80
N GLN A 85 35.21 -1.76 -21.37
CA GLN A 85 35.28 -2.59 -20.16
C GLN A 85 34.97 -1.77 -18.89
N GLU A 86 35.40 -0.52 -18.81
CA GLU A 86 35.09 0.35 -17.69
C GLU A 86 33.59 0.70 -17.64
N ILE A 87 32.99 1.03 -18.79
CA ILE A 87 31.55 1.27 -18.91
C ILE A 87 30.77 0.02 -18.46
N ILE A 88 31.14 -1.18 -18.96
CA ILE A 88 30.48 -2.44 -18.57
C ILE A 88 30.58 -2.68 -17.05
N LYS A 89 31.75 -2.42 -16.45
CA LYS A 89 31.93 -2.55 -14.99
C LYS A 89 31.03 -1.59 -14.22
N MET A 90 30.93 -0.34 -14.65
CA MET A 90 30.05 0.65 -14.03
C MET A 90 28.57 0.25 -14.16
N THR A 91 28.12 -0.12 -15.35
CA THR A 91 26.73 -0.54 -15.59
C THR A 91 26.38 -1.80 -14.78
N ASN A 92 27.28 -2.78 -14.68
CA ASN A 92 27.06 -3.96 -13.85
C ASN A 92 26.95 -3.61 -12.36
N LYS A 93 27.73 -2.64 -11.88
CA LYS A 93 27.63 -2.16 -10.51
C LYS A 93 26.30 -1.46 -10.25
N GLU A 94 25.89 -0.56 -11.13
CA GLU A 94 24.59 0.13 -11.04
C GLU A 94 23.42 -0.87 -11.07
N LEU A 95 23.49 -1.89 -11.93
CA LEU A 95 22.48 -2.95 -11.99
C LEU A 95 22.41 -3.73 -10.68
N GLN A 96 23.58 -4.05 -10.09
CA GLN A 96 23.65 -4.76 -8.81
C GLN A 96 23.10 -3.91 -7.66
N ASP A 97 23.40 -2.62 -7.63
CA ASP A 97 22.89 -1.68 -6.62
C ASP A 97 21.37 -1.54 -6.73
N ALA A 98 20.83 -1.40 -7.95
CA ALA A 98 19.39 -1.38 -8.19
C ALA A 98 18.70 -2.70 -7.77
N LEU A 99 19.33 -3.86 -8.03
CA LEU A 99 18.86 -5.17 -7.58
C LEU A 99 18.82 -5.26 -6.04
N ASN A 100 19.84 -4.73 -5.38
CA ASN A 100 19.91 -4.70 -3.91
C ASN A 100 18.80 -3.80 -3.34
N GLU A 101 18.60 -2.62 -3.91
CA GLU A 101 17.53 -1.70 -3.49
C GLU A 101 16.15 -2.33 -3.68
N LEU A 102 15.90 -2.97 -4.83
CA LEU A 102 14.65 -3.65 -5.13
C LEU A 102 14.38 -4.79 -4.14
N ASN A 103 15.41 -5.55 -3.76
CA ASN A 103 15.30 -6.59 -2.74
C ASN A 103 14.94 -6.03 -1.36
N VAL A 104 15.54 -4.89 -0.97
CA VAL A 104 15.20 -4.20 0.28
C VAL A 104 13.76 -3.69 0.26
N LEU A 105 13.33 -3.07 -0.84
CA LEU A 105 11.97 -2.57 -1.01
C LEU A 105 10.94 -3.71 -0.97
N ASN A 106 11.22 -4.85 -1.62
CA ASN A 106 10.35 -6.02 -1.56
C ASN A 106 10.21 -6.57 -0.14
N ARG A 107 11.29 -6.63 0.64
CA ARG A 107 11.22 -7.03 2.06
C ARG A 107 10.36 -6.07 2.88
N LYS A 108 10.57 -4.76 2.72
CA LYS A 108 9.76 -3.73 3.40
C LYS A 108 8.28 -3.82 3.02
N LEU A 109 7.99 -4.06 1.74
CA LEU A 109 6.62 -4.24 1.24
C LEU A 109 5.96 -5.48 1.85
N ALA A 110 6.67 -6.61 1.90
CA ALA A 110 6.16 -7.84 2.52
C ALA A 110 5.86 -7.64 4.01
N GLU A 111 6.73 -6.95 4.74
CA GLU A 111 6.53 -6.64 6.16
C GLU A 111 5.38 -5.64 6.37
N SER A 112 5.26 -4.63 5.52
CA SER A 112 4.12 -3.70 5.54
C SER A 112 2.81 -4.41 5.26
N LYS A 113 2.78 -5.31 4.27
CA LYS A 113 1.59 -6.12 3.95
C LYS A 113 1.18 -6.97 5.14
N ARG A 114 2.15 -7.64 5.79
CA ARG A 114 1.89 -8.45 6.98
C ARG A 114 1.29 -7.63 8.13
N ARG A 115 1.83 -6.44 8.41
CA ARG A 115 1.27 -5.54 9.44
C ARG A 115 -0.18 -5.15 9.14
N VAL A 116 -0.48 -4.79 7.89
CA VAL A 116 -1.84 -4.45 7.47
C VAL A 116 -2.79 -5.66 7.58
N GLU A 117 -2.32 -6.87 7.27
CA GLU A 117 -3.11 -8.10 7.45
C GLU A 117 -3.39 -8.39 8.92
N GLU A 118 -2.41 -8.22 9.80
CA GLU A 118 -2.56 -8.37 11.26
C GLU A 118 -3.55 -7.33 11.83
N GLU A 119 -3.45 -6.06 11.42
CA GLU A 119 -4.40 -5.01 11.81
C GLU A 119 -5.81 -5.30 11.30
N ARG A 120 -5.96 -5.73 10.04
CA ARG A 120 -7.27 -6.10 9.47
C ARG A 120 -7.92 -7.22 10.27
N ASP A 121 -7.15 -8.24 10.64
CA ASP A 121 -7.66 -9.40 11.38
C ASP A 121 -7.99 -9.04 12.85
N GLY A 122 -7.20 -8.13 13.45
CA GLY A 122 -7.52 -7.49 14.73
C GLY A 122 -8.85 -6.74 14.67
N LEU A 123 -9.02 -5.83 13.71
CA LEU A 123 -10.24 -5.05 13.52
C LEU A 123 -11.47 -5.93 13.25
N LYS A 124 -11.30 -7.05 12.55
CA LYS A 124 -12.39 -8.02 12.31
C LYS A 124 -12.84 -8.70 13.61
N THR A 125 -11.90 -8.99 14.49
CA THR A 125 -12.17 -9.59 15.81
C THR A 125 -12.88 -8.59 16.72
N ASP A 126 -12.37 -7.35 16.78
CA ASP A 126 -12.98 -6.29 17.58
C ASP A 126 -14.39 -5.97 17.10
N LYS A 127 -14.62 -5.91 15.79
CA LYS A 127 -15.96 -5.73 15.21
C LYS A 127 -16.93 -6.81 15.69
N ARG A 128 -16.52 -8.09 15.69
CA ARG A 128 -17.36 -9.20 16.16
C ARG A 128 -17.66 -9.06 17.65
N ALA A 129 -16.67 -8.74 18.47
CA ALA A 129 -16.84 -8.55 19.91
C ALA A 129 -17.80 -7.39 20.22
N LEU A 130 -17.68 -6.27 19.49
CA LEU A 130 -18.57 -5.11 19.63
C LEU A 130 -20.00 -5.43 19.19
N THR A 131 -20.17 -6.14 18.06
CA THR A 131 -21.50 -6.58 17.62
C THR A 131 -22.18 -7.47 18.66
N GLU A 132 -21.44 -8.41 19.26
CA GLU A 132 -22.03 -9.29 20.27
C GLU A 132 -22.38 -8.53 21.56
N ARG A 133 -21.49 -7.66 22.04
CA ARG A 133 -21.79 -6.79 23.20
C ARG A 133 -23.02 -5.93 22.97
N LEU A 134 -23.15 -5.31 21.79
CA LEU A 134 -24.31 -4.50 21.44
C LEU A 134 -25.58 -5.35 21.39
N ARG A 135 -25.50 -6.57 20.85
CA ARG A 135 -26.64 -7.50 20.82
C ARG A 135 -27.10 -7.87 22.22
N THR A 136 -26.18 -8.15 23.13
CA THR A 136 -26.50 -8.41 24.54
C THR A 136 -27.16 -7.19 25.20
N GLN A 137 -26.59 -5.99 25.04
CA GLN A 137 -27.16 -4.77 25.59
C GLN A 137 -28.57 -4.48 25.10
N ILE A 138 -28.84 -4.67 23.79
CA ILE A 138 -30.17 -4.52 23.22
C ILE A 138 -31.12 -5.55 23.82
N SER A 139 -30.71 -6.81 23.93
CA SER A 139 -31.52 -7.89 24.51
C SER A 139 -31.88 -7.61 25.97
N ASP A 140 -30.92 -7.14 26.78
CA ASP A 140 -31.14 -6.80 28.18
C ASP A 140 -32.09 -5.61 28.32
N GLN A 141 -31.90 -4.58 27.48
CA GLN A 141 -32.78 -3.42 27.46
C GLN A 141 -34.20 -3.79 27.03
N ASP A 142 -34.36 -4.66 26.03
CA ASP A 142 -35.65 -5.18 25.59
C ASP A 142 -36.35 -5.97 26.71
N ALA A 143 -35.62 -6.75 27.50
CA ALA A 143 -36.17 -7.47 28.64
C ALA A 143 -36.67 -6.50 29.72
N ILE A 144 -35.92 -5.43 30.01
CA ILE A 144 -36.33 -4.37 30.93
C ILE A 144 -37.58 -3.64 30.43
N ILE A 145 -37.61 -3.29 29.13
CA ILE A 145 -38.77 -2.62 28.51
C ILE A 145 -40.01 -3.52 28.58
N LYS A 146 -39.90 -4.80 28.18
CA LYS A 146 -41.02 -5.76 28.25
C LYS A 146 -41.56 -5.93 29.67
N LYS A 147 -40.66 -6.03 30.67
CA LYS A 147 -41.04 -6.12 32.07
C LYS A 147 -41.78 -4.85 32.53
N THR A 148 -41.24 -3.68 32.20
CA THR A 148 -41.82 -2.39 32.56
C THR A 148 -43.18 -2.18 31.90
N LEU A 149 -43.29 -2.48 30.60
CA LEU A 149 -44.54 -2.42 29.86
C LEU A 149 -45.61 -3.34 30.47
N SER A 150 -45.23 -4.58 30.82
CA SER A 150 -46.15 -5.51 31.48
C SER A 150 -46.65 -4.98 32.83
N VAL A 151 -45.81 -4.30 33.61
CA VAL A 151 -46.21 -3.66 34.87
C VAL A 151 -47.19 -2.51 34.62
N VAL A 152 -46.90 -1.66 33.63
CA VAL A 152 -47.78 -0.54 33.24
C VAL A 152 -49.13 -1.05 32.74
N GLU A 153 -49.17 -2.07 31.89
CA GLU A 153 -50.42 -2.67 31.39
C GLU A 153 -51.26 -3.25 32.52
N LYS A 154 -50.65 -3.98 33.46
CA LYS A 154 -51.36 -4.51 34.64
C LYS A 154 -51.90 -3.39 35.50
N SER A 155 -51.10 -2.36 35.75
CA SER A 155 -51.52 -1.16 36.49
C SER A 155 -52.72 -0.48 35.83
N GLN A 156 -52.68 -0.27 34.51
CA GLN A 156 -53.79 0.33 33.74
C GLN A 156 -55.07 -0.52 33.82
N LYS A 157 -54.97 -1.85 33.70
CA LYS A 157 -56.13 -2.75 33.82
C LYS A 157 -56.79 -2.64 35.20
N LEU A 158 -55.99 -2.57 36.26
CA LEU A 158 -56.50 -2.41 37.63
C LEU A 158 -57.18 -1.05 37.82
N SER A 159 -56.60 0.04 37.34
CA SER A 159 -57.21 1.37 37.44
C SER A 159 -58.48 1.51 36.61
N GLN A 160 -58.52 0.91 35.41
CA GLN A 160 -59.73 0.87 34.58
C GLN A 160 -60.87 0.13 35.28
N ARG A 161 -60.59 -1.05 35.84
CA ARG A 161 -61.59 -1.81 36.60
C ARG A 161 -62.10 -1.04 37.81
N ALA A 162 -61.20 -0.39 38.55
CA ALA A 162 -61.56 0.46 39.67
C ALA A 162 -62.49 1.62 39.24
N ARG A 163 -62.20 2.23 38.08
CA ARG A 163 -63.06 3.28 37.50
C ARG A 163 -64.44 2.73 37.13
N THR A 164 -64.51 1.58 36.47
CA THR A 164 -65.78 0.95 36.07
C THR A 164 -66.66 0.62 37.27
N ILE A 165 -66.09 0.18 38.39
CA ILE A 165 -66.84 -0.10 39.63
C ILE A 165 -67.50 1.19 40.18
N LEU A 166 -66.84 2.33 40.03
CA LEU A 166 -67.34 3.62 40.54
C LEU A 166 -68.27 4.35 39.56
N ASP A 167 -68.20 4.04 38.26
CA ASP A 167 -68.99 4.67 37.20
C ASP A 167 -70.39 4.02 37.03
N SER A 168 -70.87 3.29 38.05
CA SER A 168 -72.20 2.69 38.03
C SER A 168 -73.30 3.77 38.04
N ARG A 169 -74.44 3.50 37.38
CA ARG A 169 -75.60 4.41 37.32
C ARG A 169 -76.22 4.71 38.70
N GLU A 170 -75.94 3.88 39.69
CA GLU A 170 -76.35 4.02 41.09
C GLU A 170 -75.16 4.43 41.95
N GLN A 171 -75.41 5.07 43.11
CA GLN A 171 -74.33 5.37 44.05
C GLN A 171 -73.61 4.07 44.47
N PRO A 172 -72.26 4.00 44.38
CA PRO A 172 -71.54 2.81 44.77
C PRO A 172 -71.73 2.46 46.24
N THR A 173 -71.88 1.17 46.54
CA THR A 173 -71.91 0.63 47.90
C THR A 173 -70.56 0.74 48.59
N ASP A 174 -70.51 0.64 49.92
CA ASP A 174 -69.24 0.67 50.66
C ASP A 174 -68.29 -0.45 50.25
N ALA A 175 -68.82 -1.63 49.92
CA ALA A 175 -68.03 -2.75 49.39
C ALA A 175 -67.42 -2.43 48.02
N GLN A 176 -68.16 -1.76 47.12
CA GLN A 176 -67.65 -1.30 45.82
C GLN A 176 -66.61 -0.19 45.98
N TYR A 177 -66.79 0.73 46.93
CA TYR A 177 -65.76 1.72 47.28
C TYR A 177 -64.49 1.07 47.81
N LYS A 178 -64.61 0.05 48.67
CA LYS A 178 -63.47 -0.71 49.18
C LYS A 178 -62.73 -1.42 48.06
N GLU A 179 -63.43 -2.14 47.18
CA GLU A 179 -62.83 -2.83 46.04
C GLU A 179 -62.13 -1.85 45.10
N ALA A 180 -62.82 -0.77 44.69
CA ALA A 180 -62.24 0.25 43.83
C ALA A 180 -61.00 0.92 44.45
N PHE A 181 -61.02 1.19 45.77
CA PHE A 181 -59.87 1.74 46.47
C PHE A 181 -58.68 0.77 46.47
N GLN A 182 -58.90 -0.50 46.81
CA GLN A 182 -57.85 -1.51 46.83
C GLN A 182 -57.23 -1.71 45.44
N LEU A 183 -58.05 -1.73 44.39
CA LEU A 183 -57.61 -1.82 43.00
C LEU A 183 -56.80 -0.60 42.56
N ALA A 184 -57.30 0.61 42.83
CA ALA A 184 -56.62 1.85 42.44
C ALA A 184 -55.32 2.06 43.22
N ARG A 185 -55.30 1.72 44.52
CA ARG A 185 -54.08 1.71 45.32
C ARG A 185 -53.04 0.75 44.73
N ARG A 186 -53.45 -0.48 44.42
CA ARG A 186 -52.52 -1.46 43.84
C ARG A 186 -52.00 -1.02 42.47
N ALA A 187 -52.87 -0.45 41.63
CA ALA A 187 -52.48 0.12 40.35
C ALA A 187 -51.41 1.21 40.51
N TRP A 188 -51.60 2.12 41.47
CA TRP A 188 -50.64 3.17 41.77
C TRP A 188 -49.33 2.63 42.37
N GLU A 189 -49.38 1.68 43.31
CA GLU A 189 -48.18 1.02 43.86
C GLU A 189 -47.39 0.24 42.80
N MET A 190 -48.04 -0.24 41.72
CA MET A 190 -47.38 -0.89 40.58
C MET A 190 -46.75 0.11 39.61
N SER A 191 -47.37 1.27 39.43
CA SER A 191 -46.87 2.36 38.59
C SER A 191 -47.34 3.68 39.17
N GLU A 192 -46.47 4.35 39.91
CA GLU A 192 -46.82 5.59 40.60
C GLU A 192 -47.22 6.69 39.60
N TRP A 193 -46.75 6.59 38.36
CA TRP A 193 -47.10 7.47 37.24
C TRP A 193 -48.48 7.18 36.61
N ASN A 194 -49.21 6.16 37.06
CA ASN A 194 -50.55 5.87 36.54
C ASN A 194 -51.58 6.93 36.99
N SER A 195 -51.80 7.93 36.13
CA SER A 195 -52.78 9.00 36.38
C SER A 195 -54.21 8.50 36.55
N GLN A 196 -54.62 7.42 35.90
CA GLN A 196 -55.97 6.86 36.07
C GLN A 196 -56.18 6.30 37.48
N ALA A 197 -55.14 5.69 38.05
CA ALA A 197 -55.18 5.22 39.44
C ALA A 197 -55.31 6.39 40.42
N MET A 198 -54.54 7.46 40.19
CA MET A 198 -54.62 8.70 40.96
C MET A 198 -56.03 9.32 40.92
N ASP A 199 -56.61 9.41 39.72
CA ASP A 199 -57.95 9.96 39.51
C ASP A 199 -59.01 9.18 40.28
N VAL A 200 -58.91 7.84 40.28
CA VAL A 200 -59.83 6.97 41.03
C VAL A 200 -59.67 7.16 42.53
N LEU A 201 -58.44 7.16 43.05
CA LEU A 201 -58.19 7.38 44.49
C LEU A 201 -58.74 8.73 44.95
N ASN A 202 -58.56 9.77 44.14
CA ASN A 202 -59.10 11.08 44.42
C ASN A 202 -60.63 11.13 44.31
N LEU A 203 -61.24 10.45 43.33
CA LEU A 203 -62.70 10.34 43.24
C LEU A 203 -63.29 9.73 44.52
N ILE A 204 -62.65 8.69 45.06
CA ILE A 204 -63.05 8.06 46.31
C ILE A 204 -62.88 9.02 47.49
N ASN A 205 -61.77 9.77 47.55
CA ASN A 205 -61.56 10.79 48.58
C ASN A 205 -62.68 11.84 48.59
N ASN A 206 -63.03 12.36 47.41
CA ASN A 206 -64.05 13.39 47.27
C ASN A 206 -65.45 12.85 47.62
N ASN A 207 -65.74 11.59 47.30
CA ASN A 207 -67.05 11.00 47.57
C ASN A 207 -67.21 10.51 49.03
N LYS A 208 -66.13 10.12 49.71
CA LYS A 208 -66.19 9.48 51.04
C LYS A 208 -65.62 10.34 52.18
N ILE A 209 -64.56 11.10 51.93
CA ILE A 209 -63.87 11.89 52.96
C ILE A 209 -64.34 13.34 52.94
N GLU A 210 -64.33 14.00 51.78
CA GLU A 210 -64.70 15.41 51.68
C GLU A 210 -66.22 15.61 51.53
N THR A 211 -66.85 16.01 52.62
CA THR A 211 -68.08 16.82 52.62
C THR A 211 -67.87 18.03 53.52
N THR A 212 -66.79 18.79 53.32
CA THR A 212 -66.53 20.02 54.09
C THR A 212 -65.93 21.12 53.21
N SER A 213 -66.78 21.77 52.41
CA SER A 213 -66.89 23.24 52.46
C SER A 213 -68.17 23.70 51.75
N SER A 214 -69.19 24.07 52.55
CA SER A 214 -70.34 24.88 52.13
C SER A 214 -69.95 26.36 52.03
N GLY A 215 -68.94 26.68 51.21
CA GLY A 215 -68.43 28.03 51.00
C GLY A 215 -68.29 28.35 49.52
N PHE A 216 -68.83 29.51 49.12
CA PHE A 216 -69.00 30.05 47.77
C PHE A 216 -67.81 29.92 46.78
N LEU A 217 -66.59 29.61 47.24
CA LEU A 217 -65.35 29.61 46.44
C LEU A 217 -64.73 28.21 46.18
N SER A 218 -65.33 27.10 46.64
CA SER A 218 -64.69 25.77 46.53
C SER A 218 -64.96 24.99 45.24
N LYS A 219 -65.84 25.47 44.35
CA LYS A 219 -66.38 24.66 43.24
C LYS A 219 -65.42 24.39 42.07
N ASN A 220 -64.28 25.07 41.99
CA ASN A 220 -63.36 24.96 40.85
C ASN A 220 -61.89 24.80 41.30
N ARG A 221 -61.55 23.77 42.09
CA ARG A 221 -60.16 23.33 42.11
C ARG A 221 -59.84 22.68 40.76
N PRO A 222 -58.79 23.12 40.05
CA PRO A 222 -58.43 22.54 38.76
C PRO A 222 -58.16 21.03 38.91
N ARG A 223 -58.51 20.26 37.88
CA ARG A 223 -58.13 18.85 37.67
C ARG A 223 -56.62 18.73 37.44
N THR A 224 -55.81 19.22 38.36
CA THR A 224 -54.35 19.07 38.31
C THR A 224 -54.00 17.63 38.61
N THR A 225 -53.10 17.06 37.82
CA THR A 225 -52.43 15.79 38.09
C THR A 225 -51.91 15.82 39.52
N TYR A 226 -52.43 14.94 40.37
CA TYR A 226 -52.06 14.89 41.78
C TYR A 226 -50.58 14.51 41.92
N THR A 227 -49.89 15.17 42.84
CA THR A 227 -48.53 14.79 43.22
C THR A 227 -48.53 13.45 43.98
N PHE A 228 -47.41 12.73 43.97
CA PHE A 228 -47.30 11.46 44.70
C PHE A 228 -47.61 11.61 46.19
N ASP A 229 -47.15 12.70 46.81
CA ASP A 229 -47.42 13.00 48.23
C ASP A 229 -48.92 13.23 48.49
N GLN A 230 -49.63 13.87 47.57
CA GLN A 230 -51.09 14.06 47.68
C GLN A 230 -51.84 12.74 47.64
N ILE A 231 -51.43 11.82 46.76
CA ILE A 231 -52.02 10.49 46.65
C ILE A 231 -51.73 9.65 47.88
N GLU A 232 -50.50 9.69 48.39
CA GLU A 232 -50.15 8.98 49.63
C GLU A 232 -50.97 9.50 50.82
N ASN A 233 -51.19 10.81 50.90
CA ASN A 233 -52.05 11.43 51.92
C ASN A 233 -53.51 10.99 51.79
N ILE A 234 -54.05 10.89 50.56
CA ILE A 234 -55.39 10.35 50.32
C ILE A 234 -55.49 8.91 50.83
N ILE A 235 -54.53 8.05 50.48
CA ILE A 235 -54.49 6.65 50.92
C ILE A 235 -54.50 6.58 52.45
N LYS A 236 -53.63 7.35 53.12
CA LYS A 236 -53.55 7.42 54.59
C LYS A 236 -54.88 7.84 55.21
N LYS A 237 -55.55 8.87 54.68
CA LYS A 237 -56.85 9.34 55.19
C LYS A 237 -57.94 8.28 55.03
N VAL A 238 -58.02 7.62 53.88
CA VAL A 238 -59.01 6.56 53.62
C VAL A 238 -58.78 5.38 54.55
N ASP A 239 -57.52 4.95 54.72
CA ASP A 239 -57.18 3.85 55.62
C ASP A 239 -57.48 4.18 57.09
N GLN A 240 -57.23 5.42 57.54
CA GLN A 240 -57.56 5.88 58.90
C GLN A 240 -59.06 5.84 59.19
N LYS A 241 -59.89 6.30 58.25
CA LYS A 241 -61.34 6.43 58.45
C LYS A 241 -62.12 5.14 58.15
N TYR A 242 -61.75 4.43 57.07
CA TYR A 242 -62.53 3.31 56.53
C TYR A 242 -61.82 1.95 56.61
N LYS A 243 -60.51 1.92 56.88
CA LYS A 243 -59.72 0.68 57.02
C LYS A 243 -59.85 -0.26 55.80
N TYR A 244 -59.93 0.31 54.59
CA TYR A 244 -60.08 -0.48 53.35
C TYR A 244 -58.84 -1.35 53.06
N GLY A 245 -57.63 -0.92 53.45
CA GLY A 245 -56.45 -1.77 53.42
C GLY A 245 -55.86 -1.99 52.02
N LYS A 246 -55.13 -3.10 51.86
CA LYS A 246 -54.46 -3.49 50.60
C LYS A 246 -55.17 -4.66 49.93
N LEU A 247 -55.08 -4.71 48.60
CA LEU A 247 -55.51 -5.87 47.82
C LEU A 247 -54.60 -7.06 48.14
N SER A 248 -55.17 -8.25 48.36
CA SER A 248 -54.36 -9.45 48.57
C SER A 248 -53.73 -9.95 47.27
N LEU A 249 -52.55 -10.58 47.35
CA LEU A 249 -51.87 -11.19 46.19
C LEU A 249 -52.74 -12.25 45.49
N THR A 250 -53.56 -12.99 46.23
CA THR A 250 -54.47 -14.00 45.68
C THR A 250 -55.58 -13.36 44.87
N GLU A 251 -56.18 -12.28 45.37
CA GLU A 251 -57.21 -11.52 44.66
C GLU A 251 -56.62 -10.81 43.44
N GLU A 252 -55.47 -10.15 43.58
CA GLU A 252 -54.74 -9.51 42.47
C GLU A 252 -54.55 -10.49 41.30
N ASN A 253 -54.02 -11.68 41.58
CA ASN A 253 -53.80 -12.70 40.55
C ASN A 253 -55.10 -13.21 39.92
N ARG A 254 -56.18 -13.34 40.70
CA ARG A 254 -57.50 -13.71 40.18
C ARG A 254 -58.04 -12.64 39.23
N LEU A 255 -57.94 -11.37 39.62
CA LEU A 255 -58.47 -10.22 38.89
C LEU A 255 -57.70 -9.96 37.59
N LEU A 256 -56.38 -10.16 37.60
CA LEU A 256 -55.54 -10.06 36.41
C LEU A 256 -55.77 -11.22 35.41
N ARG A 257 -56.14 -12.40 35.89
CA ARG A 257 -56.49 -13.56 35.06
C ARG A 257 -57.91 -13.49 34.51
N SER A 258 -58.84 -12.84 35.23
CA SER A 258 -60.25 -12.74 34.86
C SER A 258 -60.54 -11.66 33.81
N GLY A 259 -59.54 -11.20 33.05
CA GLY A 259 -59.66 -10.13 32.05
C GLY A 259 -60.43 -10.54 30.80
N ARG A 260 -61.70 -10.90 30.97
CA ARG A 260 -62.75 -10.84 29.95
C ARG A 260 -63.60 -9.61 30.19
#